data_AF-A0A0P4UW53-F1
#
_entry.id   AF-A0A0P4UW53-F1
#
_cell.length_a   1.000
_cell.length_b   1.000
_cell.length_c   1.000
_cell.angle_alpha   90.00
_cell.angle_beta   90.00
_cell.angle_gamma   90.00
#
_symmetry.space_group_name_H-M   'P 1'
#
loop_
_entity.id
_entity.type
_entity.pdbx_description
1 polymer ?
#
loop_
_entity_poly.entity_id
_entity_poly.type
_entity_poly.pdbx_seq_one_letter_code
_entity_poly.pdbx_strand_id
1 'polypeptide(L)'
;MFKQVKLWHMIPIAVGLHGLVFAIPVPPTDPIVEKQEKPVAITSIPKPSPTATLTPTPKAQLTPKPSVTPSAIPKPSPTATLSQSTPAPAPSPSPSLPPSSAPTVSPSPSPSPAPKDALQIDGATPGCNGREGCWQVLETQGRKIAGTLEKQLQNQGYQLTEKDLDEDTGMRVYQVEKSGTQPYYLHFVWSDRGTAYVRNPQILSRSELAALTNI
;
A
#
# COMPACT_ATOMS: atom_id res chain seq x y z
N MET A 1 50.06 -4.13 30.91
CA MET A 1 50.36 -2.73 30.57
C MET A 1 49.20 -2.18 29.74
N PHE A 2 48.24 -1.51 30.38
CA PHE A 2 47.13 -0.84 29.70
C PHE A 2 47.25 0.67 29.96
N LYS A 3 47.33 1.45 28.88
CA LYS A 3 47.42 2.91 28.94
C LYS A 3 46.07 3.49 29.36
N GLN A 4 46.06 4.16 30.52
CA GLN A 4 44.94 5.02 30.93
C GLN A 4 44.86 6.23 30.01
N VAL A 5 43.72 6.40 29.34
CA VAL A 5 43.38 7.64 28.64
C VAL A 5 42.60 8.52 29.61
N LYS A 6 43.18 9.67 29.94
CA LYS A 6 42.64 10.69 30.83
C LYS A 6 41.30 11.21 30.30
N LEU A 7 40.26 10.84 31.01
CA LEU A 7 38.91 11.40 30.97
C LEU A 7 38.92 12.75 31.71
N TRP A 8 39.34 13.83 31.05
CA TRP A 8 39.16 15.20 31.57
C TRP A 8 39.21 16.20 30.41
N HIS A 9 38.28 17.17 30.46
CA HIS A 9 37.93 18.20 29.48
C HIS A 9 37.01 17.74 28.34
N MET A 10 35.69 17.90 28.55
CA MET A 10 34.81 18.70 27.68
C MET A 10 33.47 18.88 28.41
N ILE A 11 33.45 19.98 29.16
CA ILE A 11 32.32 20.72 29.75
C ILE A 11 31.36 21.17 28.60
N PRO A 12 30.05 21.40 28.86
CA PRO A 12 28.94 21.02 27.99
C PRO A 12 28.71 21.99 26.82
N ILE A 13 28.40 21.45 25.64
CA ILE A 13 27.77 22.19 24.54
C ILE A 13 26.27 21.82 24.55
N ALA A 14 25.60 22.24 25.61
CA ALA A 14 24.15 22.29 25.69
C ALA A 14 23.76 23.77 25.67
N VAL A 15 22.76 24.11 24.85
CA VAL A 15 22.16 25.45 24.67
C VAL A 15 22.95 26.41 23.76
N GLY A 16 22.99 26.11 22.46
CA GLY A 16 23.57 27.01 21.45
C GLY A 16 22.99 26.91 20.04
N LEU A 17 21.78 26.36 19.87
CA LEU A 17 21.13 26.24 18.56
C LEU A 17 19.60 26.42 18.61
N HIS A 18 19.11 27.27 19.49
CA HIS A 18 17.70 27.73 19.47
C HIS A 18 17.58 29.26 19.51
N GLY A 19 18.71 29.99 19.53
CA GLY A 19 18.75 31.45 19.68
C GLY A 19 19.09 32.23 18.41
N LEU A 20 19.00 31.62 17.23
CA LEU A 20 19.37 32.28 15.95
C LEU A 20 18.22 32.25 14.93
N VAL A 21 16.99 32.51 15.40
CA VAL A 21 15.81 32.74 14.54
C VAL A 21 15.15 34.10 14.81
N PHE A 22 15.70 34.94 15.71
CA PHE A 22 15.14 36.28 15.99
C PHE A 22 15.89 37.45 15.34
N ALA A 23 16.88 37.18 14.49
CA ALA A 23 17.65 38.23 13.80
C ALA A 23 17.52 38.15 12.26
N ILE A 24 16.44 37.55 11.76
CA ILE A 24 16.05 37.79 10.37
C ILE A 24 15.28 39.12 10.40
N PRO A 25 15.76 40.19 9.74
CA PRO A 25 14.98 41.41 9.59
C PRO A 25 13.67 41.01 8.91
N VAL A 26 12.57 41.14 9.64
CA VAL A 26 11.24 41.09 9.04
C VAL A 26 11.25 42.20 8.00
N PRO A 27 11.13 41.89 6.69
CA PRO A 27 11.01 42.95 5.70
C PRO A 27 9.86 43.84 6.17
N PRO A 28 10.02 45.18 6.14
CA PRO A 28 8.93 46.07 6.51
C PRO A 28 7.71 45.60 5.72
N THR A 29 6.68 45.19 6.46
CA THR A 29 5.38 44.91 5.87
C THR A 29 5.03 46.16 5.11
N ASP A 30 5.13 46.09 3.78
CA ASP A 30 4.62 47.15 2.92
C ASP A 30 3.24 47.49 3.46
N PRO A 31 2.93 48.78 3.70
CA PRO A 31 1.59 49.14 4.10
C PRO A 31 0.68 48.43 3.11
N ILE A 32 -0.22 47.60 3.65
CA ILE A 32 -1.31 47.02 2.89
C ILE A 32 -1.98 48.23 2.27
N VAL A 33 -1.63 48.50 1.01
CA VAL A 33 -2.41 49.36 0.14
C VAL A 33 -3.70 48.58 0.08
N GLU A 34 -4.63 48.97 0.95
CA GLU A 34 -6.01 48.58 0.93
C GLU A 34 -6.46 48.94 -0.47
N LYS A 35 -6.34 47.94 -1.35
CA LYS A 35 -6.70 48.02 -2.74
C LYS A 35 -8.18 48.27 -2.67
N GLN A 36 -8.55 49.55 -2.78
CA GLN A 36 -9.90 50.03 -2.79
C GLN A 36 -10.65 49.19 -3.81
N GLU A 37 -11.33 48.15 -3.30
CA GLU A 37 -12.13 47.26 -4.09
C GLU A 37 -13.25 48.13 -4.62
N LYS A 38 -13.17 48.45 -5.92
CA LYS A 38 -14.34 48.92 -6.65
C LYS A 38 -15.46 47.95 -6.27
N PRO A 39 -16.63 48.45 -5.81
CA PRO A 39 -17.74 47.58 -5.47
C PRO A 39 -18.02 46.73 -6.71
N VAL A 40 -17.66 45.46 -6.62
CA VAL A 40 -17.98 44.47 -7.64
C VAL A 40 -19.49 44.45 -7.63
N ALA A 41 -20.09 44.88 -8.74
CA ALA A 41 -21.52 44.77 -8.93
C ALA A 41 -21.87 43.30 -8.69
N ILE A 42 -22.48 43.03 -7.54
CA ILE A 42 -22.95 41.71 -7.17
C ILE A 42 -24.06 41.43 -8.18
N THR A 43 -23.71 40.74 -9.26
CA THR A 43 -24.71 40.16 -10.17
C THR A 43 -25.52 39.23 -9.29
N SER A 44 -26.71 39.70 -8.94
CA SER A 44 -27.72 38.97 -8.18
C SER A 44 -27.88 37.61 -8.82
N ILE A 45 -27.49 36.57 -8.08
CA ILE A 45 -27.70 35.19 -8.47
C ILE A 45 -29.19 35.04 -8.74
N PRO A 46 -29.59 34.50 -9.91
CA PRO A 46 -31.00 34.33 -10.24
C PRO A 46 -31.69 33.57 -9.13
N LYS A 47 -32.81 34.12 -8.65
CA LYS A 47 -33.69 33.50 -7.68
C LYS A 47 -33.90 32.04 -8.08
N PRO A 48 -33.65 31.05 -7.20
CA PRO A 48 -33.79 29.65 -7.55
C PRO A 48 -35.19 29.43 -8.11
N SER A 49 -35.25 29.00 -9.38
CA SER A 49 -36.48 28.54 -10.01
C SER A 49 -37.08 27.47 -9.10
N PRO A 50 -38.40 27.47 -8.84
CA PRO A 50 -39.02 26.48 -7.99
C PRO A 50 -38.60 25.08 -8.47
N THR A 51 -37.84 24.39 -7.63
CA THR A 51 -37.45 23.01 -7.84
C THR A 51 -38.72 22.22 -8.06
N ALA A 52 -38.87 21.63 -9.25
CA ALA A 52 -40.00 20.77 -9.55
C ALA A 52 -40.06 19.68 -8.48
N THR A 53 -41.11 19.72 -7.67
CA THR A 53 -41.40 18.70 -6.66
C THR A 53 -41.54 17.37 -7.41
N LEU A 54 -40.52 16.52 -7.31
CA LEU A 54 -40.56 15.20 -7.92
C LEU A 54 -41.70 14.41 -7.27
N THR A 55 -42.69 14.05 -8.08
CA THR A 55 -43.77 13.15 -7.73
C THR A 55 -43.18 11.88 -7.10
N PRO A 56 -43.65 11.43 -5.94
CA PRO A 56 -43.09 10.26 -5.26
C PRO A 56 -43.15 9.04 -6.20
N THR A 57 -41.98 8.51 -6.54
CA THR A 57 -41.87 7.28 -7.32
C THR A 57 -42.56 6.15 -6.54
N PRO A 58 -43.45 5.37 -7.18
CA PRO A 58 -44.17 4.28 -6.53
C PRO A 58 -43.16 3.30 -5.90
N LYS A 59 -43.31 3.08 -4.60
CA LYS A 59 -42.51 2.14 -3.82
C LYS A 59 -42.68 0.74 -4.43
N ALA A 60 -41.62 0.21 -5.05
CA ALA A 60 -41.64 -1.14 -5.60
C ALA A 60 -41.98 -2.12 -4.48
N GLN A 61 -43.10 -2.83 -4.65
CA GLN A 61 -43.55 -3.88 -3.75
C GLN A 61 -42.52 -5.01 -3.79
N LEU A 62 -41.88 -5.26 -2.66
CA LEU A 62 -40.87 -6.32 -2.52
C LEU A 62 -41.52 -7.67 -2.80
N THR A 63 -41.13 -8.31 -3.90
CA THR A 63 -41.47 -9.69 -4.21
C THR A 63 -40.85 -10.59 -3.13
N PRO A 64 -41.61 -11.56 -2.58
CA PRO A 64 -41.09 -12.45 -1.53
C PRO A 64 -39.92 -13.27 -2.06
N LYS A 65 -38.79 -13.20 -1.34
CA LYS A 65 -37.57 -13.95 -1.63
C LYS A 65 -37.86 -15.45 -1.55
N PRO A 66 -37.51 -16.26 -2.57
CA PRO A 66 -37.71 -17.70 -2.52
C PRO A 66 -36.93 -18.31 -1.35
N SER A 67 -37.65 -19.06 -0.52
CA SER A 67 -37.08 -19.85 0.58
C SER A 67 -36.24 -20.98 -0.01
N VAL A 68 -34.92 -20.86 0.07
CA VAL A 68 -33.99 -21.90 -0.36
C VAL A 68 -34.01 -23.04 0.65
N THR A 69 -34.47 -24.20 0.20
CA THR A 69 -34.42 -25.48 0.91
C THR A 69 -32.96 -25.83 1.23
N PRO A 70 -32.62 -26.21 2.47
CA PRO A 70 -31.26 -26.60 2.84
C PRO A 70 -30.81 -27.82 2.03
N SER A 71 -29.76 -27.63 1.24
CA SER A 71 -29.10 -28.69 0.48
C SER A 71 -28.36 -29.63 1.44
N ALA A 72 -28.52 -30.93 1.24
CA ALA A 72 -28.00 -31.98 2.10
C ALA A 72 -26.47 -31.85 2.30
N ILE A 73 -26.04 -31.99 3.56
CA ILE A 73 -24.63 -32.04 3.97
C ILE A 73 -23.96 -33.25 3.30
N PRO A 74 -22.86 -33.07 2.53
CA PRO A 74 -22.11 -34.19 1.99
C PRO A 74 -21.42 -34.96 3.12
N LYS A 75 -21.63 -36.28 3.09
CA LYS A 75 -21.03 -37.28 4.00
C LYS A 75 -19.50 -37.29 3.83
N PRO A 76 -18.71 -37.27 4.92
CA PRO A 76 -17.25 -37.27 4.82
C PRO A 76 -16.73 -38.54 4.13
N SER A 77 -15.80 -38.32 3.19
CA SER A 77 -15.07 -39.39 2.47
C SER A 77 -14.03 -40.03 3.40
N PRO A 78 -13.83 -41.36 3.34
CA PRO A 78 -12.92 -42.06 4.24
C PRO A 78 -11.46 -41.65 4.03
N THR A 79 -10.78 -41.40 5.14
CA THR A 79 -9.34 -41.12 5.26
C THR A 79 -8.52 -42.32 4.76
N ALA A 80 -7.63 -42.09 3.79
CA ALA A 80 -6.68 -43.09 3.33
C ALA A 80 -5.58 -43.32 4.38
N THR A 81 -5.50 -44.55 4.89
CA THR A 81 -4.45 -45.02 5.79
C THR A 81 -3.13 -45.15 5.02
N LEU A 82 -2.12 -44.35 5.39
CA LEU A 82 -0.77 -44.43 4.84
C LEU A 82 -0.06 -45.68 5.39
N SER A 83 0.24 -46.64 4.52
CA SER A 83 1.08 -47.79 4.84
C SER A 83 2.52 -47.35 5.09
N GLN A 84 3.00 -47.54 6.32
CA GLN A 84 4.40 -47.38 6.70
C GLN A 84 5.28 -48.35 5.91
N SER A 85 6.19 -47.80 5.10
CA SER A 85 7.22 -48.57 4.40
C SER A 85 8.39 -48.81 5.34
N THR A 86 8.72 -50.07 5.58
CA THR A 86 9.88 -50.52 6.35
C THR A 86 11.18 -50.01 5.71
N PRO A 87 12.10 -49.38 6.47
CA PRO A 87 13.38 -48.91 5.93
C PRO A 87 14.27 -50.10 5.53
N ALA A 88 14.77 -50.06 4.29
CA ALA A 88 15.74 -51.01 3.76
C ALA A 88 17.11 -50.85 4.45
N PRO A 89 17.88 -51.94 4.60
CA PRO A 89 19.18 -51.92 5.28
C PRO A 89 20.20 -51.04 4.55
N ALA A 90 21.00 -50.33 5.34
CA ALA A 90 22.03 -49.42 4.87
C ALA A 90 23.13 -50.16 4.08
N PRO A 91 23.56 -49.64 2.92
CA PRO A 91 24.65 -50.23 2.16
C PRO A 91 25.99 -50.07 2.88
N SER A 92 26.82 -51.11 2.76
CA SER A 92 28.19 -51.20 3.25
C SER A 92 29.08 -50.08 2.65
N PRO A 93 30.01 -49.48 3.42
CA PRO A 93 30.87 -48.41 2.92
C PRO A 93 31.80 -48.92 1.81
N SER A 94 31.66 -48.30 0.63
CA SER A 94 32.55 -48.51 -0.52
C SER A 94 33.93 -47.86 -0.26
N PRO A 95 35.04 -48.47 -0.72
CA PRO A 95 36.38 -47.94 -0.52
C PRO A 95 36.54 -46.52 -1.08
N SER A 96 37.10 -45.64 -0.24
CA SER A 96 37.35 -44.24 -0.52
C SER A 96 38.42 -44.09 -1.60
N LEU A 97 38.02 -43.55 -2.76
CA LEU A 97 38.94 -43.14 -3.82
C LEU A 97 39.72 -41.89 -3.41
N PRO A 98 40.96 -41.72 -3.90
CA PRO A 98 41.79 -40.55 -3.61
C PRO A 98 41.10 -39.25 -4.08
N PRO A 99 41.37 -38.11 -3.41
CA PRO A 99 40.72 -36.84 -3.71
C PRO A 99 41.03 -36.40 -5.14
N SER A 100 40.02 -36.47 -6.00
CA SER A 100 40.04 -35.83 -7.31
C SER A 100 40.18 -34.32 -7.09
N SER A 101 41.18 -33.70 -7.72
CA SER A 101 41.43 -32.27 -7.67
C SER A 101 40.14 -31.51 -7.99
N ALA A 102 39.62 -30.81 -6.97
CA ALA A 102 38.35 -30.13 -7.05
C ALA A 102 38.36 -29.13 -8.22
N PRO A 103 37.37 -29.17 -9.13
CA PRO A 103 37.25 -28.16 -10.17
C PRO A 103 37.10 -26.81 -9.49
N THR A 104 37.96 -25.86 -9.86
CA THR A 104 37.83 -24.45 -9.49
C THR A 104 36.44 -23.98 -9.94
N VAL A 105 35.51 -23.89 -8.98
CA VAL A 105 34.15 -23.39 -9.21
C VAL A 105 34.32 -21.92 -9.59
N SER A 106 34.16 -21.64 -10.88
CA SER A 106 34.06 -20.27 -11.38
C SER A 106 32.96 -19.56 -10.59
N PRO A 107 33.21 -18.36 -10.03
CA PRO A 107 32.21 -17.66 -9.24
C PRO A 107 30.95 -17.49 -10.09
N SER A 108 29.85 -18.08 -9.60
CA SER A 108 28.53 -17.92 -10.22
C SER A 108 28.25 -16.42 -10.35
N PRO A 109 27.86 -15.92 -11.54
CA PRO A 109 27.57 -14.51 -11.71
C PRO A 109 26.53 -14.08 -10.67
N SER A 110 26.83 -12.99 -9.97
CA SER A 110 25.90 -12.38 -9.02
C SER A 110 24.56 -12.17 -9.74
N PRO A 111 23.43 -12.64 -9.19
CA PRO A 111 22.15 -12.51 -9.87
C PRO A 111 21.89 -11.02 -10.12
N SER A 112 21.70 -10.66 -11.38
CA SER A 112 21.24 -9.32 -11.76
C SER A 112 19.95 -9.03 -10.98
N PRO A 113 19.83 -7.88 -10.31
CA PRO A 113 18.64 -7.57 -9.54
C PRO A 113 17.41 -7.65 -10.44
N ALA A 114 16.39 -8.38 -9.98
CA ALA A 114 15.13 -8.46 -10.69
C ALA A 114 14.56 -7.04 -10.90
N PRO A 115 13.85 -6.77 -12.00
CA PRO A 115 13.19 -5.50 -12.21
C PRO A 115 12.29 -5.18 -11.02
N LYS A 116 12.47 -4.00 -10.41
CA LYS A 116 11.57 -3.54 -9.34
C LYS A 116 10.15 -3.46 -9.91
N ASP A 117 9.18 -4.07 -9.23
CA ASP A 117 7.76 -3.92 -9.62
C ASP A 117 7.43 -2.42 -9.63
N ALA A 118 6.73 -1.95 -10.65
CA ALA A 118 6.27 -0.57 -10.78
C ALA A 118 5.53 -0.06 -9.55
N LEU A 119 4.98 -0.99 -8.76
CA LEU A 119 4.23 -0.73 -7.54
C LEU A 119 5.08 -0.71 -6.26
N GLN A 120 6.37 -1.05 -6.31
CA GLN A 120 7.21 -1.05 -5.13
C GLN A 120 7.69 0.38 -4.82
N ILE A 121 7.30 0.91 -3.66
CA ILE A 121 7.87 2.14 -3.09
C ILE A 121 8.97 1.80 -2.08
N ASP A 122 9.91 2.70 -1.87
CA ASP A 122 10.97 2.49 -0.87
C ASP A 122 10.38 2.36 0.54
N GLY A 123 10.80 1.32 1.26
CA GLY A 123 10.26 0.98 2.58
C GLY A 123 8.95 0.18 2.56
N ALA A 124 8.37 -0.12 1.39
CA ALA A 124 7.29 -1.09 1.30
C ALA A 124 7.80 -2.53 1.40
N THR A 125 7.22 -3.29 2.31
CA THR A 125 7.43 -4.72 2.43
C THR A 125 6.41 -5.46 1.56
N PRO A 126 6.84 -6.33 0.64
CA PRO A 126 5.92 -7.12 -0.18
C PRO A 126 5.24 -8.19 0.67
N GLY A 127 4.07 -8.63 0.22
CA GLY A 127 3.39 -9.80 0.75
C GLY A 127 2.64 -9.50 2.03
N CYS A 128 1.57 -8.71 1.98
CA CYS A 128 0.61 -8.64 3.08
C CYS A 128 0.12 -10.06 3.40
N ASN A 129 0.73 -10.67 4.43
CA ASN A 129 0.61 -12.10 4.72
C ASN A 129 1.02 -13.02 3.54
N GLY A 130 2.09 -12.68 2.82
CA GLY A 130 2.64 -13.48 1.72
C GLY A 130 1.91 -13.37 0.38
N ARG A 131 0.97 -12.43 0.22
CA ARG A 131 0.20 -12.27 -1.03
C ARG A 131 0.94 -11.45 -2.09
N GLU A 132 1.09 -12.04 -3.27
CA GLU A 132 1.57 -11.32 -4.45
C GLU A 132 0.66 -10.15 -4.80
N GLY A 133 1.25 -9.04 -5.26
CA GLY A 133 0.50 -7.84 -5.58
C GLY A 133 0.01 -7.06 -4.36
N CYS A 134 0.48 -7.38 -3.16
CA CYS A 134 0.17 -6.63 -1.94
C CYS A 134 1.44 -6.11 -1.29
N TRP A 135 1.42 -4.86 -0.84
CA TRP A 135 2.54 -4.20 -0.19
C TRP A 135 2.07 -3.41 1.02
N GLN A 136 2.93 -3.33 2.03
CA GLN A 136 2.65 -2.64 3.27
C GLN A 136 3.80 -1.71 3.67
N VAL A 137 3.45 -0.53 4.16
CA VAL A 137 4.36 0.46 4.72
C VAL A 137 3.89 0.77 6.13
N LEU A 138 4.82 0.87 7.09
CA LEU A 138 4.49 1.23 8.48
C LEU A 138 4.02 2.69 8.64
N GLU A 139 4.21 3.52 7.61
CA GLU A 139 3.79 4.91 7.59
C GLU A 139 2.25 5.02 7.51
N THR A 140 1.66 5.80 8.40
CA THR A 140 0.20 6.01 8.49
C THR A 140 -0.31 7.13 7.57
N GLN A 141 0.60 7.82 6.88
CA GLN A 141 0.28 8.89 5.92
C GLN A 141 -0.19 8.32 4.58
N GLY A 142 -1.27 7.54 4.57
CA GLY A 142 -1.79 6.85 3.39
C GLY A 142 -2.00 7.75 2.18
N ARG A 143 -2.43 9.01 2.38
CA ARG A 143 -2.57 10.01 1.31
C ARG A 143 -1.24 10.37 0.64
N LYS A 144 -0.16 10.50 1.41
CA LYS A 144 1.18 10.81 0.89
C LYS A 144 1.74 9.62 0.13
N ILE A 145 1.52 8.41 0.66
CA ILE A 145 1.91 7.16 -0.01
C ILE A 145 1.17 7.00 -1.33
N ALA A 146 -0.15 7.18 -1.34
CA ALA A 146 -0.97 7.15 -2.55
C ALA A 146 -0.48 8.17 -3.59
N GLY A 147 -0.32 9.44 -3.22
CA GLY A 147 0.17 10.47 -4.13
C GLY A 147 1.61 10.22 -4.65
N THR A 148 2.45 9.53 -3.88
CA THR A 148 3.79 9.12 -4.34
C THR A 148 3.69 8.01 -5.39
N LEU A 149 2.87 7.00 -5.12
CA LEU A 149 2.68 5.87 -6.02
C LEU A 149 1.95 6.28 -7.30
N GLU A 150 0.97 7.19 -7.22
CA GLU A 150 0.31 7.80 -8.37
C GLU A 150 1.33 8.46 -9.31
N LYS A 151 2.20 9.34 -8.78
CA LYS A 151 3.26 10.00 -9.58
C LYS A 151 4.21 8.99 -10.18
N GLN A 152 4.62 7.98 -9.42
CA GLN A 152 5.51 6.92 -9.90
C GLN A 152 4.90 6.14 -11.06
N LEU A 153 3.62 5.80 -10.99
CA LEU A 153 2.90 5.11 -12.06
C LEU A 153 2.70 6.02 -13.28
N GLN A 154 2.31 7.28 -13.09
CA GLN A 154 2.19 8.26 -14.18
C GLN A 154 3.52 8.46 -14.92
N ASN A 155 4.64 8.57 -14.19
CA ASN A 155 5.98 8.67 -14.78
C ASN A 155 6.39 7.43 -15.59
N GLN A 156 5.75 6.28 -15.33
CA GLN A 156 5.95 5.04 -16.09
C GLN A 156 4.93 4.87 -17.24
N GLY A 157 4.12 5.90 -17.51
CA GLY A 157 3.14 5.93 -18.59
C GLY A 157 1.83 5.20 -18.29
N TYR A 158 1.51 4.99 -17.00
CA TYR A 158 0.20 4.49 -16.60
C TYR A 158 -0.81 5.64 -16.48
N GLN A 159 -2.06 5.36 -16.84
CA GLN A 159 -3.20 6.24 -16.61
C GLN A 159 -3.96 5.75 -15.37
N LEU A 160 -4.28 6.68 -14.47
CA LEU A 160 -4.99 6.37 -13.22
C LEU A 160 -6.34 7.08 -13.22
N THR A 161 -7.41 6.34 -12.96
CA THR A 161 -8.76 6.87 -12.76
C THR A 161 -9.20 6.54 -11.34
N GLU A 162 -9.37 7.54 -10.49
CA GLU A 162 -9.93 7.36 -9.14
C GLU A 162 -11.38 6.86 -9.27
N LYS A 163 -11.72 5.85 -8.47
CA LYS A 163 -13.07 5.31 -8.36
C LYS A 163 -13.63 5.73 -7.00
N ASP A 164 -14.67 6.56 -7.03
CA ASP A 164 -15.46 6.84 -5.85
C ASP A 164 -16.17 5.56 -5.41
N LEU A 165 -15.84 5.10 -4.21
CA LEU A 165 -16.63 4.12 -3.49
C LEU A 165 -17.50 4.91 -2.53
N ASP A 166 -18.82 4.68 -2.59
CA ASP A 166 -19.85 5.62 -2.14
C ASP A 166 -19.75 6.14 -0.69
N GLU A 167 -18.90 5.65 0.22
CA GLU A 167 -19.05 5.98 1.64
C GLU A 167 -17.79 6.08 2.54
N ASP A 168 -16.52 5.94 2.10
CA ASP A 168 -15.46 5.66 3.09
C ASP A 168 -14.26 6.63 3.23
N THR A 169 -14.17 7.23 4.43
CA THR A 169 -13.03 7.97 4.97
C THR A 169 -11.89 7.01 5.36
N GLY A 170 -11.10 6.55 4.40
CA GLY A 170 -9.93 5.70 4.71
C GLY A 170 -9.47 4.76 3.61
N MET A 171 -10.17 4.77 2.46
CA MET A 171 -9.85 3.94 1.33
C MET A 171 -9.80 4.79 0.06
N ARG A 172 -8.91 4.43 -0.86
CA ARG A 172 -8.89 4.96 -2.23
C ARG A 172 -8.72 3.81 -3.21
N VAL A 173 -9.40 3.90 -4.33
CA VAL A 173 -9.27 2.91 -5.39
C VAL A 173 -8.95 3.62 -6.69
N TYR A 174 -7.90 3.17 -7.37
CA TYR A 174 -7.54 3.64 -8.69
C TYR A 174 -7.68 2.49 -9.68
N GLN A 175 -8.38 2.73 -10.79
CA GLN A 175 -8.23 1.91 -11.99
C GLN A 175 -6.94 2.33 -12.68
N VAL A 176 -6.02 1.39 -12.88
CA VAL A 176 -4.70 1.61 -13.47
C VAL A 176 -4.65 0.95 -14.84
N GLU A 177 -4.33 1.75 -15.86
CA GLU A 177 -4.31 1.31 -17.25
C GLU A 177 -2.99 1.67 -17.94
N LYS A 178 -2.53 0.84 -18.87
CA LYS A 178 -1.40 1.11 -19.75
C LYS A 178 -1.63 0.45 -21.09
N SER A 179 -1.33 1.15 -22.17
CA SER A 179 -1.57 0.64 -23.52
C SER A 179 -0.92 -0.74 -23.71
N GLY A 180 -1.70 -1.70 -24.23
CA GLY A 180 -1.26 -3.09 -24.43
C GLY A 180 -1.22 -3.95 -23.17
N THR A 181 -1.68 -3.47 -22.01
CA THR A 181 -1.73 -4.23 -20.75
C THR A 181 -3.18 -4.35 -20.24
N GLN A 182 -3.52 -5.46 -19.59
CA GLN A 182 -4.83 -5.61 -18.94
C GLN A 182 -4.96 -4.60 -17.79
N PRO A 183 -6.06 -3.82 -17.71
CA PRO A 183 -6.30 -2.91 -16.60
C PRO A 183 -6.46 -3.68 -15.28
N TYR A 184 -6.09 -3.04 -14.18
CA TYR A 184 -6.27 -3.56 -12.83
C TYR A 184 -6.66 -2.44 -11.86
N TYR A 185 -7.09 -2.81 -10.66
CA TYR A 185 -7.42 -1.90 -9.58
C TYR A 185 -6.32 -1.90 -8.53
N LEU A 186 -5.95 -0.70 -8.10
CA LEU A 186 -5.03 -0.46 -7.00
C LEU A 186 -5.82 0.09 -5.83
N HIS A 187 -5.96 -0.73 -4.79
CA HIS A 187 -6.69 -0.43 -3.57
C HIS A 187 -5.72 0.07 -2.52
N PHE A 188 -5.94 1.26 -1.97
CA PHE A 188 -5.20 1.79 -0.83
C PHE A 188 -6.07 1.72 0.41
N VAL A 189 -5.52 1.16 1.48
CA VAL A 189 -6.13 1.12 2.81
C VAL A 189 -5.09 1.63 3.79
N TRP A 190 -5.48 2.57 4.64
CA TRP A 190 -4.60 3.07 5.69
C TRP A 190 -5.31 3.07 7.04
N SER A 191 -4.55 2.73 8.07
CA SER A 191 -4.96 2.73 9.48
C SER A 191 -3.85 3.34 10.34
N ASP A 192 -4.04 3.32 11.66
CA ASP A 192 -3.02 3.64 12.64
C ASP A 192 -1.85 2.64 12.64
N ARG A 193 -2.02 1.47 12.01
CA ARG A 193 -0.98 0.43 11.87
C ARG A 193 -0.12 0.57 10.60
N GLY A 194 -0.47 1.52 9.73
CA GLY A 194 0.27 1.81 8.51
C GLY A 194 -0.63 1.89 7.28
N THR A 195 -0.01 1.79 6.11
CA THR A 195 -0.69 1.84 4.81
C THR A 195 -0.40 0.54 4.05
N ALA A 196 -1.43 -0.11 3.52
CA ALA A 196 -1.27 -1.18 2.55
C ALA A 196 -1.91 -0.79 1.22
N TYR A 197 -1.35 -1.34 0.15
CA TYR A 197 -1.93 -1.22 -1.17
C TYR A 197 -1.91 -2.54 -1.91
N VAL A 198 -3.01 -2.82 -2.62
CA VAL A 198 -3.29 -4.13 -3.21
C VAL A 198 -3.63 -3.96 -4.69
N ARG A 199 -2.88 -4.64 -5.55
CA ARG A 199 -3.19 -4.83 -6.98
C ARG A 199 -4.17 -5.99 -7.13
N ASN A 200 -5.31 -5.76 -7.76
CA ASN A 200 -6.30 -6.79 -8.05
C ASN A 200 -7.01 -6.53 -9.39
N PRO A 201 -7.30 -7.55 -10.23
CA PRO A 201 -8.10 -7.36 -11.45
C PRO A 201 -9.55 -6.90 -11.21
N GLN A 202 -10.06 -7.02 -9.98
CA GLN A 202 -11.41 -6.65 -9.59
C GLN A 202 -11.42 -5.58 -8.50
N ILE A 203 -12.52 -4.85 -8.41
CA ILE A 203 -12.78 -3.98 -7.26
C ILE A 203 -13.12 -4.89 -6.08
N LEU A 204 -12.36 -4.76 -4.99
CA LEU A 204 -12.57 -5.48 -3.75
C LEU A 204 -13.43 -4.64 -2.81
N SER A 205 -14.29 -5.30 -2.05
CA SER A 205 -14.98 -4.70 -0.92
C SER A 205 -14.02 -4.41 0.24
N ARG A 206 -14.46 -3.52 1.15
CA ARG A 206 -13.71 -3.23 2.37
C ARG A 206 -13.42 -4.48 3.22
N SER A 207 -14.40 -5.37 3.36
CA SER A 207 -14.23 -6.63 4.10
C SER A 207 -13.18 -7.54 3.48
N GLU A 208 -13.12 -7.60 2.14
CA GLU A 208 -12.09 -8.37 1.45
C GLU A 208 -10.71 -7.74 1.67
N LEU A 209 -10.57 -6.43 1.51
CA LEU A 209 -9.30 -5.74 1.73
C LEU A 209 -8.79 -5.88 3.18
N ALA A 210 -9.67 -5.80 4.17
CA ALA A 210 -9.30 -6.02 5.57
C ALA A 210 -8.74 -7.44 5.79
N ALA A 211 -9.35 -8.46 5.18
CA ALA A 211 -8.88 -9.84 5.26
C ALA A 211 -7.52 -10.07 4.57
N LEU A 212 -7.19 -9.26 3.57
CA LEU A 212 -5.91 -9.35 2.84
C LEU A 212 -4.76 -8.66 3.59
N THR A 213 -5.04 -7.50 4.18
CA THR A 213 -3.99 -6.55 4.57
C THR A 213 -3.64 -6.60 6.06
N ASN A 214 -4.52 -7.13 6.92
CA ASN A 214 -4.32 -7.21 8.37
C ASN A 214 -3.88 -5.87 9.01
N ILE A 215 -4.33 -4.76 8.43
CA ILE A 215 -4.17 -3.37 8.93
C ILE A 215 -5.46 -2.79 9.46
#